data_AF-A0AAE7CR86-F1
#
_entry.id   AF-A0AAE7CR86-F1
#
_cell.length_a   1.000
_cell.length_b   1.000
_cell.length_c   1.000
_cell.angle_alpha   90.00
_cell.angle_beta   90.00
_cell.angle_gamma   90.00
#
_symmetry.space_group_name_H-M   'P 1'
#
loop_
_entity.id
_entity.type
_entity.pdbx_description
1 polymer ?
#
loop_
_entity_poly.entity_id
_entity_poly.type
_entity_poly.pdbx_seq_one_letter_code
_entity_poly.pdbx_strand_id
1 'polypeptide(L)'
;MDNIAFKIQLGVILPKMEEKISNSTLEIFDELVGFVKSGEVDGGEINIEEIREILIKDFEIFLDKKIIPKSEKLKSNNNSASDEVQEIDAVEEQG
;
A
#
# COMPACT_ATOMS: atom_id res chain seq x y z
N MET A 1 3.60 21.28 -13.37
CA MET A 1 2.27 21.68 -12.86
C MET A 1 2.11 21.04 -11.49
N ASP A 2 1.98 21.83 -10.43
CA ASP A 2 1.69 21.29 -9.10
C ASP A 2 0.38 20.53 -9.14
N ASN A 3 0.44 19.22 -8.94
CA ASN A 3 -0.74 18.38 -8.93
C ASN A 3 -1.44 18.51 -7.56
N ILE A 4 -2.12 19.63 -7.36
CA ILE A 4 -2.83 19.97 -6.14
C ILE A 4 -3.85 18.87 -5.79
N ALA A 5 -4.52 18.29 -6.77
CA ALA A 5 -5.44 17.18 -6.57
C ALA A 5 -4.74 15.95 -5.98
N PHE A 6 -3.58 15.59 -6.49
CA PHE A 6 -2.75 14.51 -5.93
C PHE A 6 -2.34 14.80 -4.49
N LYS A 7 -1.90 16.03 -4.19
CA LYS A 7 -1.53 16.46 -2.83
C LYS A 7 -2.72 16.40 -1.86
N ILE A 8 -3.92 16.80 -2.30
CA ILE A 8 -5.16 16.71 -1.51
C ILE A 8 -5.52 15.25 -1.24
N GLN A 9 -5.46 14.38 -2.25
CA GLN A 9 -5.73 12.95 -2.08
C GLN A 9 -4.75 12.28 -1.13
N LEU A 10 -3.47 12.64 -1.20
CA LEU A 10 -2.45 12.21 -0.24
C LEU A 10 -2.81 12.64 1.19
N GLY A 11 -3.28 13.88 1.36
CA GLY A 11 -3.72 14.40 2.66
C GLY A 11 -4.89 13.63 3.30
N VAL A 12 -5.65 12.87 2.52
CA VAL A 12 -6.76 12.03 3.04
C VAL A 12 -6.32 10.58 3.24
N ILE A 13 -5.51 10.03 2.35
CA ILE A 13 -5.16 8.59 2.39
C ILE A 13 -4.03 8.28 3.36
N LEU A 14 -3.04 9.18 3.53
CA LEU A 14 -1.91 8.95 4.43
C LEU A 14 -2.34 8.83 5.90
N PRO A 15 -3.23 9.68 6.44
CA PRO A 15 -3.75 9.49 7.81
C PRO A 15 -4.49 8.16 7.99
N LYS A 16 -5.25 7.74 6.97
CA LYS A 16 -5.94 6.43 7.00
C LYS A 16 -4.99 5.25 6.98
N MET A 17 -3.85 5.40 6.33
CA MET A 17 -2.80 4.39 6.34
C MET A 17 -2.21 4.28 7.74
N GLU A 18 -1.83 5.40 8.35
CA GLU A 18 -1.35 5.48 9.74
C GLU A 18 -2.34 4.79 10.71
N GLU A 19 -3.61 5.17 10.68
CA GLU A 19 -4.66 4.57 11.53
C GLU A 19 -4.79 3.05 11.37
N LYS A 20 -4.56 2.52 10.16
CA LYS A 20 -4.77 1.10 9.86
C LYS A 20 -3.58 0.22 10.15
N ILE A 21 -2.35 0.74 10.05
CA ILE A 21 -1.15 -0.10 10.10
C ILE A 21 -0.21 0.24 11.27
N SER A 22 -0.42 1.35 11.98
CA SER A 22 0.51 1.80 13.03
C SER A 22 0.74 0.75 14.11
N ASN A 23 -0.32 0.20 14.70
CA ASN A 23 -0.21 -0.79 15.78
C ASN A 23 0.51 -2.06 15.31
N SER A 24 0.13 -2.60 14.14
CA SER A 24 0.80 -3.79 13.58
C SER A 24 2.26 -3.52 13.23
N THR A 25 2.58 -2.31 12.78
CA THR A 25 3.97 -1.93 12.48
C THR A 25 4.78 -1.78 13.76
N LEU A 26 4.18 -1.24 14.83
CA LEU A 26 4.80 -1.13 16.16
C LEU A 26 5.10 -2.51 16.74
N GLU A 27 4.16 -3.45 16.66
CA GLU A 27 4.36 -4.84 17.10
C GLU A 27 5.53 -5.51 16.38
N ILE A 28 5.59 -5.40 15.04
CA ILE A 28 6.70 -5.95 14.24
C ILE A 28 8.03 -5.31 14.62
N PHE A 29 8.03 -3.99 14.84
CA PHE A 29 9.23 -3.26 15.23
C PHE A 29 9.74 -3.71 16.61
N ASP A 30 8.85 -3.84 17.59
CA ASP A 30 9.19 -4.31 18.94
C ASP A 30 9.70 -5.76 18.93
N GLU A 31 9.10 -6.63 18.10
CA GLU A 31 9.59 -7.99 17.88
C GLU A 31 11.02 -7.99 17.31
N LEU A 32 11.28 -7.18 16.27
CA LEU A 32 12.61 -7.02 15.67
C LEU A 32 13.64 -6.55 16.70
N VAL A 33 13.30 -5.54 17.50
CA VAL A 33 14.16 -5.07 18.60
C VAL A 33 14.39 -6.18 19.63
N GLY A 34 13.36 -6.96 19.96
CA GLY A 34 13.47 -8.12 20.84
C GLY A 34 14.41 -9.19 20.32
N PHE A 35 14.33 -9.51 19.03
CA PHE A 35 15.23 -10.46 18.38
C PHE A 35 16.67 -9.98 18.40
N VAL A 36 16.93 -8.71 18.05
CA VAL A 36 18.28 -8.13 18.09
C VAL A 36 18.86 -8.19 19.50
N LYS A 37 18.09 -7.74 20.50
CA LYS A 37 18.47 -7.83 21.92
C LYS A 37 18.84 -9.24 22.36
N SER A 38 18.11 -10.24 21.89
CA SER A 38 18.35 -11.64 22.28
C SER A 38 19.66 -12.22 21.73
N GLY A 39 20.20 -11.62 20.66
CA GLY A 39 21.44 -12.04 20.01
C GLY A 39 22.67 -11.20 20.39
N GLU A 40 22.48 -10.08 21.10
CA GLU A 40 23.57 -9.24 21.56
C GLU A 40 24.26 -9.83 22.80
N VAL A 41 25.58 -9.71 22.85
CA VAL A 41 26.38 -10.01 24.04
C VAL A 41 26.24 -8.82 24.99
N ASP A 42 26.11 -9.09 26.31
CA ASP A 42 25.89 -8.08 27.35
C ASP A 42 26.73 -6.80 27.14
N GLY A 43 26.04 -5.67 26.93
CA GLY A 43 26.65 -4.33 26.78
C GLY A 43 26.64 -3.75 25.36
N GLY A 44 26.07 -4.45 24.37
CA GLY A 44 25.81 -3.89 23.04
C GLY A 44 24.73 -2.80 23.05
N GLU A 45 24.96 -1.70 22.33
CA GLU A 45 23.91 -0.72 22.04
C GLU A 45 23.16 -1.12 20.78
N ILE A 46 21.84 -1.19 20.89
CA ILE A 46 20.96 -1.52 19.76
C ILE A 46 20.95 -0.34 18.79
N ASN A 47 21.31 -0.63 17.54
CA ASN A 47 21.23 0.34 16.47
C ASN A 47 19.81 0.45 15.90
N ILE A 48 18.99 1.30 16.50
CA ILE A 48 17.61 1.55 16.08
C ILE A 48 17.53 2.08 14.63
N GLU A 49 18.52 2.86 14.18
CA GLU A 49 18.51 3.40 12.82
C GLU A 49 18.68 2.27 11.78
N GLU A 50 19.54 1.31 12.06
CA GLU A 50 19.73 0.13 11.20
C GLU A 50 18.47 -0.73 11.11
N ILE A 51 17.78 -0.93 12.25
CA ILE A 51 16.49 -1.66 12.27
C ILE A 51 15.44 -0.91 11.44
N ARG A 52 15.36 0.42 11.57
CA ARG A 52 14.46 1.25 10.76
C ARG A 52 14.77 1.08 9.26
N GLU A 53 16.03 1.19 8.86
CA GLU A 53 16.41 1.08 7.46
C GLU A 53 16.01 -0.27 6.86
N ILE A 54 16.22 -1.36 7.60
CA ILE A 54 15.83 -2.71 7.17
C ILE A 54 14.31 -2.79 6.99
N LEU A 55 13.55 -2.27 7.96
CA LEU A 55 12.08 -2.30 7.92
C LEU A 55 11.53 -1.49 6.73
N ILE A 56 12.12 -0.33 6.41
CA ILE A 56 11.76 0.46 5.24
C ILE A 56 12.04 -0.31 3.94
N LYS A 57 13.25 -0.89 3.81
CA LYS A 57 13.62 -1.68 2.62
C LYS A 57 12.69 -2.86 2.39
N ASP A 58 12.32 -3.57 3.46
CA ASP A 58 11.39 -4.70 3.34
C ASP A 58 9.97 -4.24 3.01
N PHE A 59 9.54 -3.10 3.57
CA PHE A 59 8.24 -2.50 3.24
C PHE A 59 8.16 -2.09 1.76
N GLU A 60 9.22 -1.50 1.19
CA GLU A 60 9.32 -1.21 -0.24
C GLU A 60 9.17 -2.49 -1.09
N ILE A 61 9.90 -3.56 -0.72
CA ILE A 61 9.81 -4.86 -1.39
C ILE A 61 8.38 -5.42 -1.31
N PHE A 62 7.72 -5.28 -0.16
CA PHE A 62 6.34 -5.72 0.03
C PHE A 62 5.36 -4.94 -0.86
N LEU A 63 5.51 -3.61 -0.95
CA LEU A 63 4.71 -2.77 -1.82
C LEU A 63 4.85 -3.21 -3.28
N ASP A 64 6.08 -3.37 -3.75
CA ASP A 64 6.39 -3.71 -5.14
C ASP A 64 5.97 -5.12 -5.53
N LYS A 65 6.24 -6.11 -4.66
CA LYS A 65 6.00 -7.52 -5.00
C LYS A 65 4.57 -7.96 -4.73
N LYS A 66 3.83 -7.28 -3.84
CA LYS A 66 2.52 -7.73 -3.37
C LYS A 66 1.43 -6.70 -3.57
N ILE A 67 1.60 -5.46 -3.13
CA ILE A 67 0.51 -4.48 -3.07
C ILE A 67 0.21 -3.89 -4.45
N ILE A 68 1.21 -3.31 -5.12
CA ILE A 68 1.04 -2.68 -6.43
C ILE A 68 0.51 -3.69 -7.46
N PRO A 69 1.09 -4.90 -7.62
CA PRO A 69 0.59 -5.87 -8.59
C PRO A 69 -0.84 -6.35 -8.29
N LYS A 70 -1.24 -6.45 -7.02
CA LYS A 70 -2.62 -6.80 -6.65
C LYS A 70 -3.58 -5.67 -6.99
N SER A 71 -3.20 -4.42 -6.74
CA SER A 71 -4.02 -3.25 -7.09
C SER A 71 -4.27 -3.17 -8.60
N GLU A 72 -3.23 -3.41 -9.40
CA GLU A 72 -3.33 -3.42 -10.86
C GLU A 72 -4.26 -4.54 -11.35
N LYS A 73 -4.09 -5.77 -10.84
CA LYS A 73 -4.98 -6.90 -11.17
C LYS A 73 -6.44 -6.65 -10.82
N LEU A 74 -6.71 -6.02 -9.68
CA LEU A 74 -8.07 -5.64 -9.29
C LEU A 74 -8.70 -4.63 -10.25
N LYS A 75 -7.90 -3.69 -10.78
CA LYS A 75 -8.36 -2.74 -11.79
C LYS A 75 -8.63 -3.42 -13.14
N SER A 76 -7.79 -4.36 -13.54
CA SER A 76 -8.00 -5.12 -14.79
C SER A 76 -9.25 -6.01 -14.74
N ASN A 77 -9.53 -6.67 -13.61
CA ASN A 77 -10.70 -7.54 -13.48
C ASN A 77 -12.04 -6.77 -13.44
N ASN A 78 -12.03 -5.51 -12.98
CA ASN A 78 -13.23 -4.68 -12.98
C ASN A 78 -13.56 -4.08 -14.37
N ASN A 79 -12.61 -4.07 -15.30
CA ASN A 79 -12.84 -3.59 -16.68
C ASN A 79 -13.37 -4.67 -17.62
N SER A 80 -13.34 -5.96 -17.25
CA SER A 80 -13.91 -7.04 -18.07
C SER A 80 -15.43 -7.20 -17.98
N ALA A 81 -16.12 -6.33 -17.24
CA ALA A 81 -17.58 -6.36 -17.07
C ALA A 81 -18.30 -5.12 -17.67
N SER A 82 -17.62 -4.33 -18.52
CA SER A 82 -18.17 -3.07 -19.06
C SER A 82 -18.04 -2.91 -20.58
N ASP A 83 -17.91 -4.00 -21.34
CA ASP A 83 -17.84 -3.98 -22.81
C ASP A 83 -18.97 -4.79 -23.51
N GLU A 84 -20.12 -4.96 -22.85
CA GLU A 84 -21.34 -5.44 -23.52
C GLU A 84 -22.54 -4.57 -23.13
N VAL A 85 -22.62 -3.35 -23.65
CA VAL A 85 -23.85 -2.67 -24.11
C VAL A 85 -23.48 -1.33 -24.76
N GLN A 86 -23.05 -1.37 -26.02
CA GLN A 86 -23.18 -0.23 -26.92
C GLN A 86 -23.97 -0.67 -28.15
N GLU A 87 -24.94 0.18 -28.49
CA GLU A 87 -25.69 0.27 -29.75
C GLU A 87 -26.68 -0.84 -30.12
N ILE A 88 -27.94 -0.65 -29.70
CA ILE A 88 -29.07 -0.60 -30.65
C ILE A 88 -30.13 0.37 -30.12
N ASP A 89 -29.98 1.65 -30.45
CA ASP A 89 -31.09 2.61 -30.36
C ASP A 89 -31.02 3.53 -31.58
N ALA A 90 -31.62 3.08 -32.69
CA ALA A 90 -32.12 3.90 -33.80
C ALA A 90 -32.59 3.02 -34.97
N VAL A 91 -33.83 2.54 -34.97
CA VAL A 91 -34.72 2.57 -36.16
C VAL A 91 -36.19 2.64 -35.72
N GLU A 92 -36.68 3.88 -35.69
CA GLU A 92 -38.00 4.35 -36.18
C GLU A 92 -39.31 3.71 -35.67
N GLU A 93 -39.94 4.45 -34.76
CA GLU A 93 -41.39 4.65 -34.68
C GLU A 93 -41.88 5.40 -35.93
N GLN A 94 -42.61 4.73 -36.83
CA GLN A 94 -43.80 5.24 -37.55
C GLN A 94 -44.25 4.25 -38.66
N GLY A 95 -45.48 3.75 -38.55
CA GLY A 95 -46.16 2.93 -39.55
C GLY A 95 -47.40 2.24 -39.00
#